data_AF-A0A9X1S2W2-F1
#
_entry.id   AF-A0A9X1S2W2-F1
#
_cell.length_a   1.000
_cell.length_b   1.000
_cell.length_c   1.000
_cell.angle_alpha   90.00
_cell.angle_beta   90.00
_cell.angle_gamma   90.00
#
_symmetry.space_group_name_H-M   'P 1'
#
loop_
_entity.id
_entity.type
_entity.pdbx_description
1 polymer ?
#
loop_
_entity_poly.entity_id
_entity_poly.type
_entity_poly.pdbx_seq_one_letter_code
_entity_poly.pdbx_strand_id
1 'polypeptide(L)' 'MRVPQWSKCQHLDEDLKAKGAPDGLTVFKVDYDSRTDLRQQYGVTLQTTVVFVDDAGELISSTVLYDDPSVASLVAAMP' A
#
# COMPACT_ATOMS: atom_id res chain seq x y z
N MET A 1 3.77 3.26 -2.81
CA MET A 1 4.38 2.68 -4.03
C MET A 1 4.88 3.80 -4.95
N ARG A 2 6.05 3.72 -5.63
CA ARG A 2 6.30 4.54 -6.84
C ARG A 2 6.62 3.57 -7.96
N VAL A 3 5.74 3.48 -8.95
CA VAL A 3 5.99 2.85 -10.25
C VAL A 3 5.78 3.95 -11.29
N PRO A 4 6.70 4.21 -12.24
CA PRO A 4 6.84 5.53 -12.86
C PRO A 4 5.76 5.93 -13.87
N GLN A 5 4.74 5.11 -14.17
CA GLN A 5 3.83 5.34 -15.31
C GLN A 5 2.34 5.04 -15.05
N TRP A 6 1.91 4.81 -13.80
CA TRP A 6 0.48 4.61 -13.48
C TRP A 6 -0.11 5.77 -12.69
N SER A 7 -0.92 6.59 -13.39
CA SER A 7 -1.68 7.73 -12.87
C SER A 7 -2.53 7.40 -11.64
N LYS A 8 -3.02 6.15 -11.53
CA LYS A 8 -3.81 5.67 -10.40
C LYS A 8 -3.03 5.61 -9.07
N CYS A 9 -1.74 5.25 -9.09
CA CYS A 9 -0.92 5.20 -7.86
C CYS A 9 -0.45 6.58 -7.39
N GLN A 10 -0.39 7.57 -8.29
CA GLN A 10 -0.01 8.94 -7.93
C GLN A 10 -1.03 9.58 -7.01
N HIS A 11 -2.32 9.37 -7.26
CA HIS A 11 -3.37 10.02 -6.49
C HIS A 11 -3.35 9.61 -5.01
N LEU A 12 -3.19 8.30 -4.73
CA LEU A 12 -3.02 7.80 -3.36
C LEU A 12 -1.72 8.32 -2.70
N ASP A 13 -0.61 8.37 -3.46
CA ASP A 13 0.68 8.86 -2.95
C ASP A 13 0.63 10.37 -2.65
N GLU A 14 -0.10 11.14 -3.45
CA GLU A 14 -0.32 12.56 -3.24
C GLU A 14 -1.28 12.81 -2.07
N ASP A 15 -2.38 12.07 -1.98
CA ASP A 15 -3.31 12.16 -0.86
C ASP A 15 -2.61 11.84 0.47
N LEU A 16 -1.81 10.76 0.53
CA LEU A 16 -1.05 10.39 1.73
C LEU A 16 0.03 11.42 2.09
N LYS A 17 0.63 12.10 1.11
CA LYS A 17 1.57 13.19 1.39
C LYS A 17 0.87 14.47 1.84
N ALA A 18 -0.31 14.76 1.30
CA ALA A 18 -1.06 15.97 1.60
C ALA A 18 -1.80 15.88 2.94
N LYS A 19 -2.44 14.75 3.21
CA LYS A 19 -3.25 14.50 4.42
C LYS A 19 -2.45 13.82 5.53
N GLY A 20 -1.29 13.24 5.21
CA GLY A 20 -0.55 12.37 6.11
C GLY A 20 -1.11 10.95 6.13
N ALA A 21 -0.42 10.07 6.86
CA ALA A 21 -0.96 8.77 7.18
C ALA A 21 -2.18 8.93 8.12
N PRO A 22 -3.22 8.08 8.00
CA PRO A 22 -4.34 8.07 8.93
C PRO A 22 -3.86 7.86 10.37
N ASP A 23 -4.60 8.38 11.34
CA ASP A 23 -4.26 8.23 12.77
C ASP A 23 -4.16 6.73 13.15
N GLY A 24 -3.06 6.38 13.83
CA GLY A 24 -2.77 5.00 14.24
C GLY A 24 -2.16 4.11 13.15
N LEU A 25 -1.87 4.64 11.96
CA LEU A 25 -1.21 3.90 10.89
C LEU A 25 0.16 4.50 10.55
N THR A 26 1.14 3.61 10.36
CA THR A 26 2.38 3.97 9.68
C THR A 26 2.34 3.41 8.27
N VAL A 27 2.24 4.30 7.28
CA VAL A 27 2.16 3.90 5.88
C VAL A 27 3.56 3.87 5.26
N PHE A 28 4.02 2.68 4.88
CA PHE A 28 5.27 2.51 4.17
C PHE A 28 5.06 2.36 2.67
N LYS A 29 5.73 3.22 1.91
CA LYS A 29 5.78 3.13 0.47
C LYS A 29 6.95 2.24 0.06
N VAL A 30 6.61 1.05 -0.42
CA VAL A 30 7.55 0.10 -1.01
C VAL A 30 7.62 0.29 -2.53
N ASP A 31 8.76 -0.04 -3.14
CA ASP A 31 8.94 -0.07 -4.59
C ASP A 31 8.82 -1.53 -5.07
N TYR A 32 7.86 -1.79 -5.97
CA TYR A 32 7.51 -3.14 -6.41
C TYR A 32 8.57 -3.81 -7.28
N ASP A 33 9.24 -3.00 -8.11
CA ASP A 33 10.16 -3.51 -9.11
C ASP A 33 11.49 -3.90 -8.47
N SER A 34 11.92 -3.17 -7.43
CA SER A 34 13.17 -3.42 -6.70
C SER A 34 13.03 -4.35 -5.49
N ARG A 35 11.86 -4.44 -4.83
CA ARG A 35 11.68 -5.25 -3.61
C ARG A 35 11.04 -6.60 -3.88
N THR A 36 11.79 -7.47 -4.57
CA THR A 36 11.37 -8.84 -4.87
C THR A 36 11.30 -9.73 -3.62
N ASP A 37 12.12 -9.45 -2.61
CA ASP A 37 12.12 -10.08 -1.29
C ASP A 37 10.77 -9.93 -0.57
N LEU A 38 10.28 -8.69 -0.42
CA LEU A 38 9.00 -8.43 0.25
C LEU A 38 7.82 -8.96 -0.56
N ARG A 39 7.91 -8.95 -1.89
CA ARG A 39 6.88 -9.54 -2.75
C ARG A 39 6.76 -11.04 -2.53
N GLN A 40 7.89 -11.74 -2.41
CA GLN A 40 7.89 -13.16 -2.11
C GLN A 40 7.40 -13.43 -0.69
N GLN A 41 7.86 -12.64 0.29
CA GLN A 41 7.48 -12.77 1.70
C GLN A 41 5.97 -12.61 1.92
N TYR A 42 5.35 -11.61 1.29
CA TYR A 42 3.92 -11.30 1.47
C TYR A 42 3.03 -11.77 0.30
N GLY A 43 3.56 -12.55 -0.64
CA GLY A 43 2.79 -13.10 -1.76
C GLY A 43 2.21 -12.05 -2.72
N VAL A 44 2.84 -10.87 -2.84
CA VAL A 44 2.32 -9.77 -3.65
C VAL A 44 2.59 -10.02 -5.14
N THR A 45 1.52 -10.38 -5.86
CA THR A 45 1.54 -10.70 -7.30
C THR A 45 1.05 -9.57 -8.20
N LEU A 46 0.28 -8.63 -7.63
CA LEU A 46 -0.27 -7.48 -8.32
C LEU A 46 0.28 -6.18 -7.75
N GLN A 47 0.57 -5.24 -8.66
CA GLN A 47 0.79 -3.85 -8.27
C GLN A 47 -0.53 -3.29 -7.67
N THR A 48 -0.44 -2.22 -6.86
CA THR A 48 -1.59 -1.67 -6.09
C THR A 48 -2.10 -2.55 -4.94
N THR A 49 -1.33 -3.56 -4.54
CA THR A 49 -1.61 -4.32 -3.31
C THR A 49 -1.13 -3.52 -2.10
N VAL A 50 -2.01 -3.40 -1.11
CA VAL A 50 -1.71 -2.92 0.23
C VAL A 50 -1.58 -4.12 1.13
N VAL A 51 -0.52 -4.12 1.94
CA VAL A 51 -0.25 -5.17 2.92
C VAL A 51 -0.28 -4.52 4.30
N PHE A 52 -1.13 -5.04 5.17
CA PHE A 52 -1.20 -4.66 6.57
C PHE A 52 -0.33 -5.63 7.36
N VAL A 53 0.60 -5.07 8.12
CA VAL A 53 1.51 -5.81 8.98
C VAL A 53 1.40 -5.30 10.41
N ASP A 54 1.70 -6.16 11.38
CA ASP A 54 1.76 -5.79 12.79
C ASP A 54 3.11 -5.14 13.15
N ASP A 55 3.29 -4.84 14.45
CA ASP A 55 4.52 -4.24 14.97
C ASP A 55 5.76 -5.17 14.83
N ALA A 56 5.57 -6.47 14.64
CA ALA A 56 6.63 -7.44 14.37
C ALA A 56 6.92 -7.62 12.87
N GLY A 57 6.10 -7.02 12.00
CA GLY A 57 6.17 -7.22 10.55
C GLY A 57 5.52 -8.51 10.09
N GLU A 58 4.68 -9.16 10.90
CA GLU A 58 3.88 -10.28 10.45
C GLU A 58 2.66 -9.80 9.66
N LEU A 59 2.31 -10.54 8.61
CA LEU A 59 1.17 -10.25 7.77
C LEU A 59 -0.14 -10.39 8.56
N ILE A 60 -0.87 -9.29 8.72
CA ILE A 60 -2.24 -9.32 9.24
C ILE A 60 -3.21 -9.60 8.09
N SER A 61 -3.13 -8.80 7.03
CA SER A 61 -4.00 -8.94 5.86
C SER A 61 -3.40 -8.23 4.64
N SER A 62 -3.94 -8.52 3.46
CA SER A 62 -3.57 -7.81 2.23
C SER A 62 -4.81 -7.59 1.37
N THR A 63 -4.90 -6.41 0.75
CA THR A 63 -5.98 -6.05 -0.16
C THR A 63 -5.43 -5.45 -1.45
N VAL A 64 -6.16 -5.63 -2.55
CA VAL A 64 -5.78 -5.04 -3.85
C VAL A 64 -6.70 -3.85 -4.12
N LEU A 65 -6.14 -2.65 -4.08
CA LEU A 65 -6.88 -1.41 -4.36
C LEU A 65 -6.81 -1.04 -5.84
N TYR A 66 -7.22 -1.96 -6.72
CA TYR A 66 -7.14 -1.76 -8.17
C TYR A 66 -8.21 -0.79 -8.71
N ASP A 67 -9.43 -0.90 -8.20
CA ASP A 67 -10.58 -0.12 -8.68
C ASP A 67 -10.59 1.30 -8.09
N ASP A 68 -10.31 1.45 -6.80
CA ASP A 68 -10.22 2.74 -6.11
C ASP A 68 -8.99 2.86 -5.18
N PRO A 69 -7.85 3.35 -5.69
CA PRO A 69 -6.67 3.65 -4.88
C PRO A 69 -6.83 5.01 -4.21
N SER A 70 -7.61 5.06 -3.13
CA SER A 70 -7.84 6.25 -2.30
C SER A 70 -7.52 5.98 -0.83
N VAL A 71 -7.23 7.04 -0.06
CA VAL A 71 -7.02 6.91 1.40
C VAL A 71 -8.29 6.41 2.08
N ALA A 72 -9.46 6.76 1.56
CA ALA A 72 -10.73 6.25 2.09
C ALA A 72 -10.85 4.73 1.92
N SER A 73 -10.50 4.20 0.74
CA SER A 73 -10.47 2.76 0.49
C SER A 73 -9.38 2.04 1.30
N LEU A 74 -8.25 2.69 1.54
CA LEU A 74 -7.23 2.19 2.47
C LEU A 74 -7.77 2.06 3.89
N VAL A 75 -8.43 3.09 4.41
CA VAL A 75 -9.02 3.10 5.76
C VAL A 75 -10.16 2.10 5.87
N ALA A 76 -10.99 1.98 4.84
CA ALA A 76 -12.08 1.00 4.80
C ALA A 76 -11.60 -0.45 4.77
N ALA A 77 -10.38 -0.69 4.28
CA ALA A 77 -9.77 -2.01 4.22
C ALA A 77 -8.89 -2.35 5.42
N MET A 78 -8.78 -1.45 6.41
CA MET A 78 -8.08 -1.74 7.65
C MET A 78 -8.78 -2.89 8.39
N PRO A 79 -8.04 -3.90 8.87
CA PRO A 79 -8.58 -4.99 9.69
C PRO A 79 -9.02 -4.53 11.08
#